data_AF-A0A8S3ZXF5-F1
#
_entry.id   AF-A0A8S3ZXF5-F1
#
_cell.length_a   1.000
_cell.length_b   1.000
_cell.length_c   1.000
_cell.angle_alpha   90.00
_cell.angle_beta   90.00
_cell.angle_gamma   90.00
#
_symmetry.space_group_name_H-M   'P 1'
#
loop_
_entity.id
_entity.type
_entity.pdbx_description
1 polymer ?
#
loop_
_entity_poly.entity_id
_entity_poly.type
_entity_poly.pdbx_seq_one_letter_code
_entity_poly.pdbx_strand_id
1 'polypeptide(L)'
;MADNKKLWDPWKLYDVSAEELRAVRERAKMRQELKAKWTKQFTNPWKGAHGGYLFDPAVQKFISLKATQYEYFKGTHKSMLIAFALFFVPAIYLTYDTTKIKKELEGRLRNGEVKYKDRREKFYY
;
A
#
# COMPACT_ATOMS: atom_id res chain seq x y z
N MET A 1 17.60 19.04 11.29
CA MET A 1 17.82 18.87 9.84
C MET A 1 17.86 17.38 9.57
N ALA A 2 17.02 16.86 8.67
CA ALA A 2 17.00 15.43 8.38
C ALA A 2 18.28 15.06 7.61
N ASP A 3 19.14 14.26 8.23
CA ASP A 3 20.33 13.70 7.60
C ASP A 3 19.88 12.74 6.50
N ASN A 4 19.98 13.18 5.24
CA ASN A 4 19.62 12.40 4.08
C ASN A 4 20.75 11.39 3.78
N LYS A 5 20.90 10.40 4.67
CA LYS A 5 21.86 9.31 4.46
C LYS A 5 21.41 8.52 3.23
N LYS A 6 22.22 8.58 2.16
CA LYS A 6 22.03 7.74 0.97
C LYS A 6 21.92 6.29 1.41
N LEU A 7 20.95 5.55 0.84
CA LEU A 7 20.66 4.15 1.16
C LEU A 7 21.89 3.23 1.00
N TRP A 8 22.81 3.65 0.13
CA TRP A 8 24.09 3.01 -0.12
C TRP A 8 25.09 4.11 -0.48
N ASP A 9 26.15 4.24 0.32
CA ASP A 9 27.26 5.15 0.07
C ASP A 9 28.57 4.33 0.02
N PRO A 10 29.10 4.04 -1.18
CA PRO A 10 30.27 3.17 -1.35
C PRO A 10 31.52 3.67 -0.60
N TRP A 11 31.61 4.98 -0.41
CA TRP A 11 32.76 5.65 0.21
C TRP A 11 32.72 5.62 1.73
N LYS A 12 31.56 5.38 2.34
CA LYS A 12 31.39 5.27 3.80
C LYS A 12 31.35 3.83 4.31
N LEU A 13 31.56 2.85 3.42
CA LEU A 13 31.48 1.43 3.77
C LEU A 13 32.54 1.03 4.81
N TYR A 14 33.70 1.67 4.78
CA TYR A 14 34.84 1.38 5.65
C TYR A 14 35.03 2.40 6.77
N ASP A 15 34.49 3.61 6.62
CA ASP A 15 34.57 4.70 7.60
C ASP A 15 33.41 4.65 8.61
N VAL A 16 33.23 3.48 9.25
CA VAL A 16 32.14 3.26 10.21
C VAL A 16 32.58 3.72 11.59
N SER A 17 31.78 4.56 12.25
CA SER A 17 32.07 4.96 13.63
C SER A 17 32.01 3.75 14.57
N ALA A 18 32.71 3.82 15.70
CA ALA A 18 32.69 2.73 16.69
C ALA A 18 31.26 2.41 17.18
N GLU A 19 30.38 3.40 17.22
CA GLU A 19 28.96 3.24 17.59
C GLU A 19 28.16 2.54 16.50
N GLU A 20 28.31 2.97 15.25
CA GLU A 20 27.62 2.34 14.11
C GLU A 20 28.06 0.88 13.96
N LEU A 21 29.34 0.59 14.19
CA LEU A 21 29.89 -0.76 14.15
C LEU A 21 29.34 -1.65 15.29
N ARG A 22 29.14 -1.09 16.49
CA ARG A 22 28.43 -1.79 17.59
C ARG A 22 26.99 -2.12 17.19
N ALA A 23 26.25 -1.15 16.66
CA ALA A 23 24.86 -1.35 16.23
C ALA A 23 24.75 -2.41 15.10
N VAL A 24 25.70 -2.45 14.16
CA VAL A 24 25.75 -3.49 13.12
C VAL A 24 25.98 -4.87 13.71
N ARG A 25 26.90 -5.00 14.67
CA ARG A 25 27.17 -6.26 15.38
C ARG A 25 25.96 -6.74 16.16
N GLU A 26 25.27 -5.85 16.86
CA GLU A 26 24.04 -6.17 17.60
C GLU A 26 22.93 -6.67 16.66
N ARG A 27 22.71 -5.98 15.53
CA ARG A 27 21.76 -6.45 14.49
C ARG A 27 22.15 -7.80 13.90
N ALA A 28 23.44 -8.03 13.65
CA ALA A 28 23.93 -9.32 13.16
C ALA A 28 23.66 -10.42 14.18
N LYS A 29 23.92 -10.17 15.48
CA LYS A 29 23.64 -11.09 16.58
C LYS A 29 22.15 -11.44 16.66
N MET A 30 21.26 -10.44 16.66
CA MET A 30 19.81 -10.68 16.68
C MET A 30 19.34 -11.54 15.48
N ARG A 31 19.87 -11.29 14.28
CA ARG A 31 19.55 -12.11 13.09
C ARG A 31 20.02 -13.55 13.23
N GLN A 32 21.23 -13.76 13.77
CA GLN A 32 21.76 -15.10 14.01
C GLN A 32 20.92 -15.86 15.03
N GLU A 33 20.49 -15.20 16.12
CA GLU A 33 19.62 -15.80 17.14
C GLU A 33 18.26 -16.21 16.55
N LEU A 34 17.62 -15.34 15.75
CA LEU A 34 16.36 -15.66 15.08
C LEU A 34 16.52 -16.81 14.09
N LYS A 35 17.60 -16.82 13.30
CA LYS A 35 17.90 -17.91 12.36
C LYS A 35 18.15 -19.23 13.08
N ALA A 36 18.87 -19.21 14.20
CA ALA A 36 19.12 -20.38 15.02
C ALA A 36 17.80 -20.94 15.59
N LYS A 37 16.92 -20.06 16.10
CA LYS A 37 15.58 -20.44 16.57
C LYS A 37 14.74 -21.06 15.45
N TRP A 38 14.71 -20.42 14.28
CA TRP A 38 14.00 -20.94 13.11
C TRP A 38 14.54 -22.32 12.71
N THR A 39 15.86 -22.46 12.57
CA THR A 39 16.49 -23.72 12.17
C THR A 39 16.17 -24.82 13.17
N LYS A 40 16.37 -24.58 14.48
CA LYS A 40 16.05 -25.54 15.56
C LYS A 40 14.61 -26.01 15.49
N GLN A 41 13.68 -25.08 15.28
CA GLN A 41 12.29 -25.44 15.14
C GLN A 41 12.11 -26.20 13.84
N PHE A 42 12.44 -25.64 12.68
CA PHE A 42 12.21 -26.20 11.35
C PHE A 42 12.77 -27.63 11.19
N THR A 43 14.00 -27.88 11.65
CA THR A 43 14.67 -29.18 11.52
C THR A 43 14.22 -30.22 12.55
N ASN A 44 13.30 -29.90 13.46
CA ASN A 44 12.82 -30.86 14.47
C ASN A 44 11.92 -31.93 13.81
N PRO A 45 12.33 -33.23 13.83
CA PRO A 45 11.58 -34.31 13.19
C PRO A 45 10.25 -34.63 13.90
N TRP A 46 10.10 -34.28 15.17
CA TRP A 46 8.90 -34.56 15.97
C TRP A 46 7.77 -33.53 15.81
N LYS A 47 7.94 -32.57 14.89
CA LYS A 47 6.88 -31.58 14.57
C LYS A 47 5.64 -32.20 13.92
N GLY A 48 5.78 -33.41 13.38
CA GLY A 48 4.83 -34.03 12.46
C GLY A 48 3.65 -34.78 13.07
N ALA A 49 3.52 -34.93 14.40
CA ALA A 49 2.37 -35.67 14.94
C ALA A 49 1.01 -35.01 14.62
N HIS A 50 0.99 -33.70 14.32
CA HIS A 50 -0.23 -32.94 13.99
C HIS A 50 -0.10 -31.98 12.78
N GLY A 51 0.90 -32.14 11.91
CA GLY A 51 0.91 -31.52 10.57
C GLY A 51 0.72 -29.99 10.48
N GLY A 52 1.16 -29.22 11.49
CA GLY A 52 0.91 -27.78 11.57
C GLY A 52 1.99 -26.88 10.96
N TYR A 53 1.60 -25.66 10.59
CA TYR A 53 2.52 -24.58 10.21
C TYR A 53 3.31 -24.04 11.41
N LEU A 54 4.56 -23.61 11.20
CA LEU A 54 5.34 -22.97 12.25
C LEU A 54 4.83 -21.53 12.48
N PHE A 55 4.30 -21.27 13.67
CA PHE A 55 3.83 -19.93 14.04
C PHE A 55 5.01 -18.96 14.21
N ASP A 56 5.00 -17.87 13.44
CA ASP A 56 5.91 -16.75 13.60
C ASP A 56 5.21 -15.57 14.31
N PRO A 57 5.63 -15.23 15.56
CA PRO A 57 5.10 -14.08 16.27
C PRO A 57 5.29 -12.74 15.53
N ALA A 58 6.34 -12.58 14.71
CA ALA A 58 6.57 -11.34 13.99
C ALA A 58 5.52 -11.13 12.88
N VAL A 59 5.21 -12.17 12.13
CA VAL A 59 4.14 -12.16 11.13
C VAL A 59 2.79 -11.93 11.80
N GLN A 60 2.50 -12.61 12.93
CA GLN A 60 1.24 -12.40 13.65
C GLN A 60 1.09 -10.96 14.14
N LYS A 61 2.16 -10.36 14.67
CA LYS A 61 2.15 -8.94 15.10
C LYS A 61 1.89 -7.99 13.93
N PHE A 62 2.43 -8.29 12.75
CA PHE A 62 2.16 -7.49 11.56
C PHE A 62 0.69 -7.62 11.13
N ILE A 63 0.13 -8.84 11.13
CA ILE A 63 -1.28 -9.07 10.80
C ILE A 63 -2.18 -8.38 11.82
N SER A 64 -1.89 -8.50 13.12
CA SER A 64 -2.66 -7.82 14.17
C SER A 64 -2.58 -6.30 14.04
N LEU A 65 -1.40 -5.75 13.72
CA LEU A 65 -1.23 -4.32 13.44
C LEU A 65 -2.12 -3.89 12.27
N LYS A 66 -2.21 -4.69 11.21
CA LYS A 66 -3.09 -4.42 10.06
C LYS A 66 -4.56 -4.46 10.42
N ALA A 67 -4.97 -5.41 11.27
CA ALA A 67 -6.34 -5.51 11.73
C ALA A 67 -6.75 -4.33 12.64
N THR A 68 -5.84 -3.85 13.50
CA THR A 68 -6.12 -2.77 14.47
C THR A 68 -5.76 -1.37 13.98
N GLN A 69 -5.42 -1.17 12.69
CA GLN A 69 -5.01 0.15 12.17
C GLN A 69 -6.04 1.24 12.42
N TYR A 70 -7.33 0.89 12.40
CA TYR A 70 -8.42 1.83 12.64
C TYR A 70 -8.41 2.37 14.08
N GLU A 71 -8.14 1.53 15.09
CA GLU A 71 -8.13 1.92 16.50
C GLU A 71 -7.02 2.94 16.80
N TYR A 72 -5.90 2.86 16.08
CA TYR A 72 -4.77 3.77 16.23
C TYR A 72 -4.78 4.95 15.24
N PHE A 73 -5.81 5.05 14.39
CA PHE A 73 -5.89 6.12 13.41
C PHE A 73 -6.12 7.48 14.09
N LYS A 74 -5.26 8.45 13.81
CA LYS A 74 -5.41 9.84 14.25
C LYS A 74 -5.71 10.72 13.05
N GLY A 75 -6.88 11.35 13.05
CA GLY A 75 -7.27 12.32 12.02
C GLY A 75 -6.32 13.52 12.03
N THR A 76 -5.48 13.63 11.00
CA THR A 76 -4.61 14.78 10.77
C THR A 76 -5.09 15.55 9.54
N HIS A 77 -4.71 16.82 9.41
CA HIS A 77 -5.02 17.62 8.22
C HIS A 77 -4.55 16.93 6.92
N LYS A 78 -3.40 16.25 6.95
CA LYS A 78 -2.89 15.48 5.81
C LYS A 78 -3.79 14.29 5.46
N SER A 79 -4.25 13.51 6.45
CA SER A 79 -5.14 12.38 6.19
C SER A 79 -6.49 12.83 5.64
N MET A 80 -7.01 13.97 6.11
CA MET A 80 -8.25 14.56 5.59
C MET A 80 -8.11 14.96 4.13
N LEU A 81 -7.03 15.65 3.75
CA LEU A 81 -6.80 16.07 2.36
C LEU A 81 -6.65 14.86 1.43
N ILE A 82 -5.97 13.80 1.87
CA ILE A 82 -5.84 12.57 1.09
C ILE A 82 -7.20 11.90 0.90
N ALA A 83 -8.00 11.78 1.97
CA ALA A 83 -9.34 11.20 1.89
C ALA A 83 -10.24 12.03 0.95
N PHE A 84 -10.22 13.35 1.09
CA PHE A 84 -10.99 14.24 0.23
C PHE A 84 -10.61 14.07 -1.25
N ALA A 85 -9.30 14.09 -1.54
CA ALA A 85 -8.81 13.89 -2.89
C ALA A 85 -9.19 12.52 -3.46
N LEU A 86 -9.09 11.46 -2.66
CA LEU A 86 -9.36 10.10 -3.12
C LEU A 86 -10.85 9.86 -3.44
N PHE A 87 -11.77 10.47 -2.69
CA PHE A 87 -13.21 10.26 -2.87
C PHE A 87 -13.88 11.32 -3.74
N PHE A 88 -13.63 12.61 -3.47
CA PHE A 88 -14.38 13.68 -4.13
C PHE A 88 -13.83 14.02 -5.51
N VAL A 89 -12.52 13.98 -5.73
CA VAL A 89 -11.94 14.29 -7.05
C VAL A 89 -12.47 13.34 -8.14
N PRO A 90 -12.42 12.01 -8.00
CA PRO A 90 -12.96 11.13 -9.04
C PRO A 90 -14.49 11.27 -9.17
N ALA A 91 -15.22 11.48 -8.09
CA ALA A 91 -16.66 11.69 -8.15
C ALA A 91 -17.03 12.95 -8.95
N ILE A 92 -16.37 14.09 -8.65
CA ILE A 92 -16.55 15.36 -9.37
C ILE A 92 -16.12 15.21 -10.83
N TYR A 93 -15.00 14.54 -11.09
CA TYR A 93 -14.52 14.33 -12.46
C TYR A 93 -15.51 13.52 -13.30
N LEU A 94 -15.97 12.37 -12.79
CA LEU A 94 -16.91 11.51 -13.51
C LEU A 94 -18.26 12.18 -13.73
N THR A 95 -18.78 12.90 -12.73
CA THR A 95 -20.05 13.64 -12.88
C THR A 95 -19.91 14.79 -13.87
N TYR A 96 -18.81 15.53 -13.85
CA TYR A 96 -18.55 16.59 -14.83
C TYR A 96 -18.43 16.03 -16.25
N ASP A 97 -17.65 14.96 -16.44
CA ASP A 97 -17.44 14.37 -17.77
C ASP A 97 -18.74 13.81 -18.35
N THR A 98 -19.49 13.04 -17.56
CA THR A 98 -20.78 12.47 -18.00
C THR A 98 -21.82 13.54 -18.31
N THR A 99 -21.91 14.61 -17.51
CA THR A 99 -22.85 15.71 -17.79
C THR A 99 -22.45 16.51 -19.03
N LYS A 100 -21.15 16.70 -19.26
CA LYS A 100 -20.65 17.35 -20.48
C LYS A 100 -20.99 16.54 -21.73
N ILE A 101 -20.69 15.24 -21.71
CA ILE A 101 -21.00 14.31 -22.82
C ILE A 101 -22.51 14.31 -23.13
N LYS A 102 -23.35 14.25 -22.08
CA LYS A 102 -24.82 14.30 -22.25
C LYS A 102 -25.28 15.59 -22.89
N LYS A 103 -24.81 16.76 -22.41
CA LYS A 103 -25.19 18.06 -22.97
C LYS A 103 -24.76 18.22 -24.42
N GLU A 104 -23.55 17.77 -24.77
CA GLU A 104 -23.08 17.79 -26.16
C GLU A 104 -23.92 16.88 -27.06
N LEU A 105 -24.26 15.68 -26.59
CA LEU A 105 -25.12 14.75 -27.32
C LEU A 105 -26.52 15.33 -27.53
N GLU A 106 -27.15 15.84 -26.48
CA GLU A 106 -28.47 16.49 -26.55
C GLU A 106 -28.47 17.68 -27.52
N GLY A 107 -27.41 18.49 -27.50
CA GLY A 107 -27.24 19.61 -28.44
C GLY A 107 -27.22 19.15 -29.90
N ARG A 108 -26.40 18.14 -30.22
CA ARG A 108 -26.33 17.58 -31.58
C ARG A 108 -27.63 16.93 -32.02
N LEU A 109 -28.35 16.28 -31.10
CA LEU A 109 -29.66 15.70 -31.36
C LEU A 109 -30.71 16.78 -31.66
N ARG A 110 -30.72 17.88 -30.88
CA ARG A 110 -31.67 19.00 -31.06
C ARG A 110 -31.41 19.79 -32.35
N ASN A 111 -30.15 19.94 -32.74
CA ASN A 111 -29.76 20.60 -33.99
C ASN A 111 -30.02 19.72 -35.23
N GLY A 112 -30.37 18.43 -35.07
CA GLY A 112 -30.59 17.52 -36.18
C GLY A 112 -29.32 17.02 -36.87
N GLU A 113 -28.15 17.21 -36.26
CA GLU A 113 -26.84 16.81 -36.81
C GLU A 113 -26.66 15.28 -36.85
N VAL A 114 -27.39 14.56 -36.00
CA VAL A 114 -27.31 13.09 -35.86
C VAL A 114 -28.55 12.42 -36.45
N LYS A 115 -28.34 11.64 -37.52
CA LYS A 115 -29.39 10.83 -38.14
C LYS A 115 -29.88 9.74 -37.17
N TYR A 116 -31.17 9.39 -37.25
CA TYR A 116 -31.78 8.40 -36.35
C TYR A 116 -31.03 7.05 -36.34
N LYS A 117 -30.56 6.58 -37.49
CA LYS A 117 -29.81 5.33 -37.62
C LYS A 117 -28.49 5.29 -36.84
N ASP A 118 -27.86 6.45 -36.62
CA ASP A 118 -26.53 6.59 -36.03
C ASP A 118 -26.59 6.87 -34.51
N ARG A 119 -27.81 6.91 -33.93
CA ARG A 119 -28.03 7.08 -32.49
C ARG A 119 -27.68 5.77 -31.76
N ARG A 120 -26.77 5.84 -30.78
CA ARG A 120 -26.34 4.68 -29.98
C ARG A 120 -27.48 4.11 -29.12
N GLU A 121 -28.36 4.98 -28.62
CA GLU A 121 -29.46 4.64 -27.70
C GLU A 121 -30.81 4.46 -28.42
N LYS A 122 -30.80 4.12 -29.72
CA LYS A 122 -32.03 4.03 -30.52
C LYS A 122 -33.11 3.04 -30.01
N PHE A 123 -32.73 2.07 -29.17
CA PHE A 123 -33.61 0.98 -28.70
C PHE A 123 -33.75 0.92 -27.17
N TYR A 124 -33.13 1.83 -26.43
CA TYR A 124 -33.15 1.86 -24.97
C TYR A 124 -33.63 3.23 -24.51
N TYR A 125 -34.47 3.25 -23.46
CA TYR A 125 -34.97 4.47 -22.83
C TYR A 125 -33.91 5.09 -21.92
#